data_AF-A0A8J6BBX5-F1
#
_entry.id   AF-A0A8J6BBX5-F1
#
_cell.length_a   1.000
_cell.length_b   1.000
_cell.length_c   1.000
_cell.angle_alpha   90.00
_cell.angle_beta   90.00
_cell.angle_gamma   90.00
#
_symmetry.space_group_name_H-M   'P 1'
#
loop_
_entity.id
_entity.type
_entity.pdbx_description
1 polymer ?
#
loop_
_entity_poly.entity_id
_entity_poly.type
_entity_poly.pdbx_seq_one_letter_code
_entity_poly.pdbx_strand_id
1 'polypeptide(L)'
;MNKVQVVQIQFRYGSAWGNYYGNPSGTLHEVLLHQGENITQVSGKWASYVNELIFVTSHGRIFRYGIPSGTSFNDFPLYAGTVLRYVSGRYSSYLNSIGFHWGVNIN
;
A
#
# COMPACT_ATOMS: atom_id res chain seq x y z
N MET A 1 14.90 -19.41 -7.23
CA MET A 1 15.09 -18.13 -6.51
C MET A 1 13.74 -17.64 -6.02
N ASN A 2 13.51 -17.57 -4.71
CA ASN A 2 12.27 -17.04 -4.14
C ASN A 2 12.18 -15.54 -4.47
N LYS A 3 11.30 -15.17 -5.41
CA LYS A 3 10.97 -13.77 -5.68
C LYS A 3 10.01 -13.30 -4.59
N VAL A 4 10.50 -12.54 -3.61
CA VAL A 4 9.67 -11.95 -2.55
C VAL A 4 8.96 -10.71 -3.11
N GLN A 5 7.87 -10.92 -3.84
CA GLN A 5 7.00 -9.84 -4.34
C GLN A 5 5.96 -9.47 -3.28
N VAL A 6 5.20 -8.39 -3.49
CA VAL A 6 4.02 -8.15 -2.65
C VAL A 6 2.94 -9.14 -3.07
N VAL A 7 2.77 -10.20 -2.28
CA VAL A 7 1.90 -11.33 -2.61
C VAL A 7 0.44 -11.07 -2.24
N GLN A 8 0.23 -10.32 -1.15
CA GLN A 8 -1.06 -10.04 -0.56
C GLN A 8 -1.06 -8.64 0.08
N ILE A 9 -2.24 -8.01 0.11
CA ILE A 9 -2.49 -6.80 0.90
C ILE A 9 -3.84 -6.87 1.61
N GLN A 10 -3.91 -6.26 2.80
CA GLN A 10 -5.12 -6.07 3.57
C GLN A 10 -5.08 -4.69 4.21
N PHE A 11 -6.22 -3.98 4.20
CA PHE A 11 -6.37 -2.69 4.88
C PHE A 11 -7.43 -2.79 5.97
N ARG A 12 -7.21 -2.07 7.06
CA ARG A 12 -8.21 -1.84 8.10
C ARG A 12 -8.81 -0.45 7.91
N TYR A 13 -10.13 -0.37 7.86
CA TYR A 13 -10.88 0.89 7.78
C TYR A 13 -11.65 1.10 9.07
N GLY A 14 -11.23 2.10 9.86
CA GLY A 14 -11.72 2.28 11.23
C GLY A 14 -11.38 1.06 12.09
N SER A 15 -12.39 0.44 12.70
CA SER A 15 -12.22 -0.76 13.51
C SER A 15 -12.28 -2.07 12.71
N ALA A 16 -12.75 -2.02 11.46
CA ALA A 16 -13.04 -3.21 10.64
C ALA A 16 -11.91 -3.53 9.65
N TRP A 17 -11.51 -4.80 9.60
CA TRP A 17 -10.60 -5.30 8.58
C TRP A 17 -11.36 -5.55 7.28
N GLY A 18 -10.76 -5.13 6.16
CA GLY A 18 -11.21 -5.51 4.83
C GLY A 18 -10.80 -6.94 4.46
N ASN A 19 -11.20 -7.37 3.27
CA ASN A 19 -10.80 -8.66 2.72
C ASN A 19 -9.30 -8.72 2.44
N TYR A 20 -8.76 -9.94 2.43
CA TYR A 20 -7.44 -10.21 1.88
C TYR A 20 -7.49 -10.19 0.36
N TYR A 21 -6.57 -9.47 -0.27
CA TYR A 21 -6.41 -9.45 -1.72
C TYR A 21 -5.02 -9.98 -2.09
N GLY A 22 -4.96 -11.16 -2.71
CA GLY A 22 -3.73 -11.86 -3.08
C GLY A 22 -3.67 -13.30 -2.55
N ASN A 23 -2.47 -13.89 -2.55
CA ASN A 23 -2.24 -15.24 -2.04
C ASN A 23 -1.69 -15.18 -0.59
N PRO A 24 -2.26 -15.93 0.37
CA PRO A 24 -1.86 -15.90 1.78
C PRO A 24 -0.50 -16.56 2.09
N SER A 25 0.32 -16.83 1.08
CA SER A 25 1.69 -17.32 1.26
C SER A 25 2.67 -16.21 1.65
N GLY A 26 3.72 -16.57 2.40
CA GLY A 26 4.82 -15.68 2.76
C GLY A 26 4.71 -15.11 4.17
N THR A 27 5.55 -14.12 4.47
CA THR A 27 5.59 -13.47 5.79
C THR A 27 4.59 -12.32 5.83
N LEU A 28 3.66 -12.36 6.78
CA LEU A 28 2.76 -11.25 7.05
C LEU A 28 3.52 -10.15 7.79
N HIS A 29 3.49 -8.94 7.25
CA HIS A 29 3.92 -7.74 7.95
C HIS A 29 2.72 -6.85 8.22
N GLU A 30 2.51 -6.50 9.48
CA GLU A 30 1.42 -5.62 9.91
C GLU A 30 1.99 -4.33 10.52
N VAL A 31 1.32 -3.23 10.24
CA VAL A 31 1.55 -1.96 10.93
C VAL A 31 0.22 -1.30 11.26
N LEU A 32 0.10 -0.85 12.51
CA LEU A 32 -1.00 0.01 12.92
C LEU A 32 -0.55 1.47 12.86
N LEU A 33 -1.39 2.30 12.24
CA LEU A 33 -1.25 3.74 12.27
C LEU A 33 -1.56 4.28 13.67
N HIS A 34 -0.82 5.29 14.10
CA HIS A 34 -1.12 6.02 15.33
C HIS A 34 -2.42 6.82 15.17
N GLN A 35 -3.02 7.23 16.28
CA GLN A 35 -4.19 8.10 16.24
C GLN A 35 -3.87 9.39 15.46
N GLY A 36 -4.72 9.73 14.49
CA GLY A 36 -4.54 10.90 13.62
C GLY A 36 -3.46 10.74 12.53
N GLU A 37 -2.77 9.62 12.48
CA GLU A 37 -1.77 9.37 11.45
C GLU A 37 -2.42 8.91 10.14
N ASN A 38 -2.00 9.53 9.04
CA ASN A 38 -2.52 9.27 7.72
C ASN A 38 -1.40 8.93 6.75
N ILE A 39 -1.69 8.09 5.75
CA ILE A 39 -0.77 7.86 4.62
C ILE A 39 -0.90 9.04 3.65
N THR A 40 0.22 9.69 3.36
CA THR A 40 0.29 10.92 2.56
C THR A 40 1.02 10.73 1.23
N GLN A 41 1.71 9.61 1.06
CA GLN A 41 2.41 9.27 -0.18
C GLN A 41 2.55 7.75 -0.27
N VAL A 42 2.42 7.23 -1.49
CA VAL A 42 2.80 5.85 -1.80
C VAL A 42 3.74 5.83 -2.98
N SER A 43 4.90 5.22 -2.80
CA SER A 43 5.84 4.94 -3.89
C SER A 43 6.15 3.46 -3.95
N GLY A 44 6.87 3.04 -4.97
CA GLY A 44 7.26 1.64 -5.07
C GLY A 44 7.78 1.28 -6.45
N LYS A 45 7.78 -0.03 -6.72
CA LYS A 45 8.28 -0.59 -7.97
C LYS A 45 7.39 -1.69 -8.50
N TRP A 46 7.32 -1.79 -9.82
CA TRP A 46 6.52 -2.78 -10.53
C TRP A 46 7.24 -3.35 -11.76
N ALA A 47 6.85 -4.56 -12.15
CA ALA A 47 7.24 -5.20 -13.41
C ALA A 47 6.04 -6.00 -13.96
N SER A 48 6.08 -7.34 -13.90
CA SER A 48 4.87 -8.15 -14.16
C SER A 48 3.85 -8.06 -13.01
N TYR A 49 4.30 -7.66 -11.82
CA TYR A 49 3.54 -7.54 -10.59
C TYR A 49 4.02 -6.32 -9.80
N VAL A 50 3.30 -5.97 -8.74
CA VAL A 50 3.76 -5.01 -7.73
C VAL A 50 4.87 -5.67 -6.90
N ASN A 51 6.09 -5.17 -7.07
CA ASN A 51 7.27 -5.75 -6.43
C ASN A 51 7.61 -5.07 -5.11
N GLU A 52 7.34 -3.76 -5.00
CA GLU A 52 7.63 -2.96 -3.80
C GLU A 52 6.51 -1.96 -3.56
N LEU A 53 6.16 -1.77 -2.28
CA LEU A 53 5.33 -0.67 -1.79
C LEU A 53 6.03 0.04 -0.64
N ILE A 54 6.04 1.36 -0.71
CA ILE A 54 6.59 2.26 0.29
C ILE A 54 5.51 3.26 0.67
N PHE A 55 5.07 3.21 1.93
CA PHE A 55 4.08 4.13 2.49
C PHE A 55 4.78 5.16 3.37
N VAL A 56 4.50 6.44 3.13
CA VAL A 56 4.95 7.56 3.98
C VAL A 56 3.73 8.15 4.67
N THR A 57 3.88 8.47 5.96
CA THR A 57 2.79 8.99 6.78
C THR A 57 2.96 10.46 7.15
N SER A 58 1.87 11.10 7.60
CA SER A 58 1.86 12.45 8.17
C SER A 58 2.72 12.61 9.42
N HIS A 59 3.12 11.52 10.08
CA HIS A 59 4.06 11.52 11.21
C HIS A 59 5.50 11.24 10.78
N GLY A 60 5.79 11.21 9.46
CA GLY A 60 7.12 10.95 8.93
C GLY A 60 7.58 9.49 9.05
N ARG A 61 6.68 8.55 9.40
CA ARG A 61 7.01 7.12 9.40
C ARG A 61 7.04 6.59 7.98
N ILE A 62 7.93 5.64 7.72
CA ILE A 62 8.10 5.02 6.41
C ILE A 62 8.02 3.50 6.56
N PHE A 63 7.09 2.88 5.85
CA PHE A 63 6.93 1.42 5.80
C PHE A 63 7.26 0.91 4.41
N ARG A 64 8.16 -0.08 4.32
CA ARG A 64 8.66 -0.63 3.05
C ARG A 64 8.39 -2.13 3.02
N TYR A 65 7.81 -2.60 1.93
CA TYR A 65 7.45 -4.00 1.74
C TYR A 65 7.79 -4.46 0.33
N GLY A 66 8.28 -5.70 0.20
CA GLY A 66 8.66 -6.31 -1.08
C GLY A 66 10.14 -6.13 -1.43
N ILE A 67 10.46 -6.20 -2.73
CA ILE A 67 11.83 -6.11 -3.27
C ILE A 67 11.96 -4.89 -4.19
N PRO A 68 13.02 -4.08 -4.07
CA PRO A 68 13.23 -2.87 -4.85
C PRO A 68 13.67 -3.14 -6.31
N SER A 69 12.84 -3.84 -7.09
CA SER A 69 13.13 -4.23 -8.48
C SER A 69 12.03 -3.84 -9.45
N GLY A 70 12.42 -3.39 -10.64
CA GLY A 70 11.51 -2.95 -11.71
C GLY A 70 11.39 -1.43 -11.82
N THR A 71 10.34 -1.00 -12.52
CA THR A 71 10.04 0.41 -12.82
C THR A 71 9.49 1.10 -11.58
N SER A 72 10.07 2.26 -11.24
CA SER A 72 9.61 3.07 -10.10
C SER A 72 8.30 3.79 -10.39
N PHE A 73 7.47 3.96 -9.37
CA PHE A 73 6.37 4.92 -9.36
C PHE A 73 6.39 5.73 -8.06
N ASN A 74 5.76 6.90 -8.10
CA ASN A 74 5.54 7.75 -6.94
C ASN A 74 4.18 8.43 -7.09
N ASP A 75 3.29 8.23 -6.12
CA ASP A 75 1.94 8.78 -6.12
C ASP A 75 1.67 9.56 -4.82
N PHE A 76 1.02 10.70 -4.99
CA PHE A 76 0.71 11.66 -3.93
C PHE A 76 -0.60 12.38 -4.27
N PRO A 77 -1.33 12.86 -3.25
CA PRO A 77 -2.58 13.58 -3.45
C PRO A 77 -2.39 14.83 -4.30
N LEU A 78 -3.32 15.08 -5.23
CA LEU A 78 -3.34 16.31 -6.03
C LEU A 78 -3.78 17.54 -5.21
N TYR A 79 -4.66 17.34 -4.23
CA TYR A 79 -5.28 18.42 -3.48
C TYR A 79 -4.78 18.46 -2.03
N ALA A 80 -4.54 19.68 -1.53
CA ALA A 80 -4.14 19.90 -0.14
C ALA A 80 -5.21 19.35 0.83
N GLY A 81 -4.75 18.81 1.97
CA GLY A 81 -5.63 18.23 2.99
C GLY A 81 -6.25 16.87 2.62
N THR A 82 -5.81 16.26 1.51
CA THR A 82 -6.24 14.90 1.14
C THR A 82 -5.20 13.86 1.50
N VAL A 83 -5.68 12.67 1.86
CA VAL A 83 -4.88 11.52 2.35
C VAL A 83 -5.38 10.24 1.68
N LEU A 84 -4.62 9.15 1.78
CA LEU A 84 -5.05 7.87 1.21
C LEU A 84 -6.33 7.40 1.91
N ARG A 85 -7.41 7.18 1.16
CA ARG A 85 -8.70 6.74 1.69
C ARG A 85 -8.99 5.28 1.43
N TYR A 86 -8.65 4.80 0.25
CA TYR A 86 -8.77 3.39 -0.09
C TYR A 86 -7.85 3.04 -1.27
N VAL A 87 -7.72 1.74 -1.54
CA VAL A 87 -6.96 1.22 -2.68
C VAL A 87 -7.89 0.43 -3.59
N SER A 88 -7.55 0.40 -4.87
CA SER A 88 -8.11 -0.55 -5.84
C SER A 88 -6.99 -1.29 -6.54
N GLY A 89 -7.31 -2.32 -7.31
CA GLY A 89 -6.27 -3.09 -8.00
C GLY A 89 -6.77 -4.35 -8.66
N ARG A 90 -5.82 -5.17 -9.09
CA ARG A 90 -6.04 -6.50 -9.65
C ARG A 90 -5.04 -7.44 -9.02
N TYR A 91 -5.46 -8.67 -8.76
CA TYR A 91 -4.60 -9.71 -8.23
C TYR A 91 -4.95 -11.06 -8.86
N SER A 92 -3.96 -11.94 -8.86
CA SER A 92 -4.10 -13.38 -9.10
C SER A 92 -3.34 -14.12 -7.99
N SER A 93 -2.29 -14.86 -8.31
CA SER A 93 -1.36 -15.39 -7.30
C SER A 93 -0.51 -14.31 -6.64
N TYR A 94 -0.46 -13.10 -7.22
CA TYR A 94 0.27 -11.92 -6.74
C TYR A 94 -0.54 -10.65 -7.03
N LEU A 95 -0.14 -9.50 -6.47
CA LEU A 95 -0.70 -8.21 -6.86
C LEU A 95 -0.24 -7.81 -8.27
N ASN A 96 -1.16 -7.78 -9.24
CA ASN A 96 -0.86 -7.37 -10.62
C ASN A 96 -0.81 -5.86 -10.79
N SER A 97 -1.69 -5.14 -10.10
CA SER A 97 -1.77 -3.67 -10.17
C SER A 97 -2.42 -3.10 -8.93
N ILE A 98 -2.06 -1.87 -8.57
CA ILE A 98 -2.64 -1.12 -7.46
C ILE A 98 -2.92 0.32 -7.90
N GLY A 99 -4.01 0.88 -7.40
CA GLY A 99 -4.39 2.28 -7.56
C GLY A 99 -4.74 2.90 -6.20
N PHE A 100 -4.39 4.16 -6.02
CA PHE A 100 -4.54 4.88 -4.76
C PHE A 100 -5.61 5.95 -4.90
N HIS A 101 -6.55 5.98 -3.95
CA HIS A 101 -7.66 6.91 -3.97
C HIS A 101 -7.49 7.90 -2.84
N TRP A 102 -7.19 9.13 -3.22
CA TRP A 102 -6.93 10.25 -2.34
C TRP A 102 -8.21 11.04 -2.10
N GLY A 103 -8.47 11.42 -0.85
CA GLY A 103 -9.68 12.15 -0.49
C GLY A 103 -9.51 12.95 0.79
N VAL A 104 -10.44 13.87 1.04
CA VAL A 104 -10.39 14.78 2.20
C VAL A 104 -10.25 13.98 3.49
N ASN A 105 -9.35 14.42 4.36
CA ASN A 105 -9.29 13.90 5.71
C ASN A 105 -10.49 14.42 6.51
N ILE A 106 -11.60 13.68 6.48
CA ILE A 106 -12.72 13.87 7.39
C ILE A 106 -12.38 13.10 8.67
N ASN A 107 -12.10 13.84 9.75
CA ASN A 107 -11.96 13.29 11.10
C ASN A 107 -13.34 12.96 11.68
#